data_AF-A0A822EJL9-F1
#
_entry.id   AF-A0A822EJL9-F1
#
_cell.length_a   1.000
_cell.length_b   1.000
_cell.length_c   1.000
_cell.angle_alpha   90.00
_cell.angle_beta   90.00
_cell.angle_gamma   90.00
#
_symmetry.space_group_name_H-M   'P 1'
#
loop_
_entity.id
_entity.type
_entity.pdbx_description
1 polymer ?
#
loop_
_entity_poly.entity_id
_entity_poly.type
_entity_poly.pdbx_seq_one_letter_code
_entity_poly.pdbx_strand_id
1 'polypeptide(L)'
;MLNAGRRIRAFEKQHKRLKFSKTTTKATKLGKIKNNIDNLNKLKPSTESVSGAVSRHIQRWTRTLTQQELEYFALHVPTESWKKLADIVHFHPIKDFPSLPWFLPFCFGTSTLDESIVSRCRDLTKENINNLIKEFKISYSHLK
;
A
#
# COMPACT_ATOMS: atom_id res chain seq x y z
N MET A 1 -7.20 -13.80 -1.91
CA MET A 1 -7.23 -12.32 -1.89
C MET A 1 -7.25 -11.83 -0.43
N LEU A 2 -6.27 -11.03 0.02
CA LEU A 2 -6.14 -10.61 1.43
C LEU A 2 -7.32 -9.77 1.95
N ASN A 3 -8.00 -9.04 1.05
CA ASN A 3 -9.13 -8.16 1.39
C ASN A 3 -10.52 -8.82 1.24
N ALA A 4 -10.57 -10.14 1.01
CA ALA A 4 -11.83 -10.87 0.78
C ALA A 4 -12.80 -10.72 1.96
N GLY A 5 -12.31 -10.83 3.20
CA GLY A 5 -13.13 -10.71 4.41
C GLY A 5 -13.86 -9.37 4.56
N ARG A 6 -13.20 -8.25 4.20
CA ARG A 6 -13.83 -6.93 4.21
C ARG A 6 -14.94 -6.83 3.15
N ARG A 7 -14.67 -7.31 1.93
CA ARG A 7 -15.63 -7.28 0.83
C ARG A 7 -16.85 -8.16 1.12
N ILE A 8 -16.67 -9.31 1.74
CA ILE A 8 -17.76 -10.19 2.22
C ILE A 8 -18.68 -9.41 3.16
N ARG A 9 -18.15 -8.80 4.23
CA ARG A 9 -18.97 -8.03 5.20
C ARG A 9 -19.71 -6.86 4.54
N ALA A 10 -19.10 -6.20 3.55
CA ALA A 10 -19.73 -5.12 2.80
C ALA A 10 -20.93 -5.63 1.98
N PHE A 11 -20.75 -6.74 1.26
CA PHE A 11 -21.83 -7.38 0.51
C PHE A 11 -22.92 -7.97 1.41
N GLU A 12 -22.58 -8.55 2.55
CA GLU A 12 -23.55 -9.03 3.55
C GLU A 12 -24.40 -7.89 4.10
N LYS A 13 -23.77 -6.76 4.44
CA LYS A 13 -24.48 -5.55 4.91
C LYS A 13 -25.40 -5.01 3.82
N GLN A 14 -24.95 -4.99 2.58
CA GLN A 14 -25.77 -4.58 1.43
C GLN A 14 -26.94 -5.54 1.21
N HIS A 15 -26.70 -6.85 1.28
CA HIS A 15 -27.72 -7.88 1.13
C HIS A 15 -28.79 -7.77 2.22
N LYS A 16 -28.38 -7.60 3.49
CA LYS A 16 -29.31 -7.35 4.61
C LYS A 16 -30.13 -6.09 4.37
N ARG A 17 -29.50 -4.96 4.01
CA ARG A 17 -30.22 -3.70 3.73
C ARG A 17 -31.26 -3.84 2.63
N LEU A 18 -30.92 -4.51 1.52
CA LEU A 18 -31.84 -4.70 0.39
C LEU A 18 -32.95 -5.72 0.72
N LYS A 19 -32.67 -6.72 1.56
CA LYS A 19 -33.68 -7.67 2.02
C LYS A 19 -34.71 -7.01 2.96
N PHE A 20 -34.28 -6.07 3.79
CA PHE A 20 -35.14 -5.36 4.75
C PHE A 20 -35.66 -4.00 4.24
N SER A 21 -35.31 -3.57 3.03
CA SER A 21 -35.84 -2.32 2.47
C SER A 21 -37.29 -2.49 2.04
N LYS A 22 -38.13 -1.48 2.30
CA LYS A 22 -39.54 -1.45 1.85
C LYS A 22 -39.70 -1.41 0.33
N THR A 23 -38.63 -1.08 -0.40
CA THR A 23 -38.61 -1.01 -1.87
C THR A 23 -38.34 -2.39 -2.47
N THR A 24 -39.15 -2.80 -3.45
CA THR A 24 -39.01 -4.08 -4.16
C THR A 24 -37.72 -4.12 -4.97
N THR A 25 -36.68 -4.78 -4.43
CA THR A 25 -35.41 -4.95 -5.14
C THR A 25 -35.48 -6.13 -6.11
N LYS A 26 -34.98 -5.97 -7.33
CA LYS A 26 -34.94 -7.04 -8.35
C LYS A 26 -34.17 -8.26 -7.81
N ALA A 27 -34.78 -9.45 -7.91
CA ALA A 27 -34.20 -10.72 -7.47
C ALA A 27 -32.82 -11.00 -8.10
N THR A 28 -32.62 -10.58 -9.34
CA THR A 28 -31.33 -10.69 -10.05
C THR A 28 -30.19 -9.94 -9.35
N LYS A 29 -30.48 -8.78 -8.75
CA LYS A 29 -29.49 -7.99 -8.00
C LYS A 29 -29.12 -8.68 -6.69
N LEU A 30 -30.09 -9.26 -5.99
CA LEU A 30 -29.86 -10.05 -4.77
C LEU A 30 -29.03 -11.30 -5.07
N GLY A 31 -29.36 -12.00 -6.16
CA GLY A 31 -28.60 -13.17 -6.63
C GLY A 31 -27.14 -12.82 -6.94
N LYS A 32 -26.88 -11.71 -7.63
CA LYS A 32 -25.51 -11.23 -7.90
C LYS A 32 -24.72 -10.96 -6.61
N ILE A 33 -25.33 -10.32 -5.61
CA ILE A 33 -24.68 -10.02 -4.33
C ILE A 33 -24.36 -11.33 -3.59
N LYS A 34 -25.29 -12.29 -3.57
CA LYS A 34 -25.06 -13.60 -2.96
C LYS A 34 -23.93 -14.37 -3.65
N ASN A 35 -23.94 -14.43 -4.99
CA ASN A 35 -22.87 -15.07 -5.75
C ASN A 35 -21.49 -14.43 -5.47
N ASN A 36 -21.43 -13.10 -5.31
CA ASN A 36 -20.19 -12.43 -4.94
C ASN A 36 -19.70 -12.81 -3.54
N ILE A 37 -20.61 -12.97 -2.57
CA ILE A 37 -20.28 -13.45 -1.21
C ILE A 37 -19.70 -14.87 -1.29
N ASP A 38 -20.39 -15.77 -2.00
CA ASP A 38 -19.99 -17.18 -2.11
C ASP A 38 -18.64 -17.33 -2.83
N ASN A 39 -18.42 -16.58 -3.91
CA ASN A 39 -17.14 -16.55 -4.62
C ASN A 39 -16.00 -16.01 -3.73
N LEU A 40 -16.25 -14.95 -2.96
CA LEU A 40 -15.25 -14.39 -2.05
C LEU A 40 -14.96 -15.31 -0.87
N ASN A 41 -15.96 -16.05 -0.37
CA ASN A 41 -15.76 -17.05 0.67
C ASN A 41 -14.86 -18.19 0.20
N LYS A 42 -15.02 -18.64 -1.06
CA LYS A 42 -14.11 -19.63 -1.67
C LYS A 42 -12.67 -19.13 -1.81
N LEU A 43 -12.49 -17.83 -2.05
CA LEU A 43 -11.18 -17.18 -2.24
C LEU A 43 -10.57 -16.62 -0.94
N LYS A 44 -11.27 -16.79 0.19
CA LYS A 44 -10.84 -16.29 1.50
C LYS A 44 -9.72 -17.20 2.03
N PRO A 45 -8.54 -16.67 2.35
CA PRO A 45 -7.50 -17.45 2.99
C PRO A 45 -7.94 -17.90 4.40
N SER A 46 -7.42 -19.04 4.87
CA SER A 46 -7.69 -19.59 6.21
C SER A 46 -7.23 -18.65 7.34
N THR A 47 -6.19 -17.87 7.08
CA THR A 47 -5.59 -16.95 8.06
C THR A 47 -6.43 -15.69 8.31
N GLU A 48 -6.38 -15.21 9.55
CA GLU A 48 -7.09 -13.99 9.95
C GLU A 48 -6.63 -12.77 9.15
N SER A 49 -7.60 -11.95 8.78
CA SER A 49 -7.40 -10.73 7.98
C SER A 49 -7.09 -9.56 8.90
N VAL A 50 -6.13 -8.70 8.51
CA VAL A 50 -5.79 -7.48 9.25
C VAL A 50 -7.04 -6.64 9.51
N SER A 51 -7.25 -6.26 10.76
CA SER A 51 -8.42 -5.46 11.13
C SER A 51 -8.32 -4.04 10.56
N GLY A 52 -9.46 -3.43 10.25
CA GLY A 52 -9.48 -2.05 9.77
C GLY A 52 -8.91 -1.05 10.77
N ALA A 53 -8.89 -1.37 12.07
CA ALA A 53 -8.27 -0.55 13.09
C ALA A 53 -6.73 -0.57 12.98
N VAL A 54 -6.14 -1.76 12.79
CA VAL A 54 -4.70 -1.93 12.58
C VAL A 54 -4.27 -1.26 11.28
N SER A 55 -5.01 -1.46 10.18
CA SER A 55 -4.71 -0.77 8.91
C SER A 55 -4.72 0.75 9.08
N ARG A 56 -5.71 1.31 9.79
CA ARG A 56 -5.77 2.76 10.04
C ARG A 56 -4.65 3.25 10.96
N HIS A 57 -4.25 2.44 11.94
CA HIS A 57 -3.13 2.78 12.82
C HIS A 57 -1.83 2.88 12.01
N ILE A 58 -1.55 1.88 11.17
CA ILE A 58 -0.39 1.88 10.28
C ILE A 58 -0.44 3.06 9.30
N GLN A 59 -1.59 3.35 8.69
CA GLN A 59 -1.77 4.53 7.82
C GLN A 59 -1.50 5.86 8.54
N ARG A 60 -1.83 5.97 9.83
CA ARG A 60 -1.52 7.18 10.60
C ARG A 60 -0.03 7.28 10.89
N TRP A 61 0.60 6.17 11.24
CA TRP A 61 2.04 6.10 11.43
C TRP A 61 2.81 6.45 10.15
N THR A 62 2.43 5.93 8.98
CA THR A 62 3.12 6.28 7.72
C THR A 62 3.04 7.77 7.40
N ARG A 63 1.97 8.46 7.82
CA ARG A 63 1.84 9.92 7.64
C ARG A 63 2.77 10.74 8.54
N THR A 64 3.32 10.14 9.59
CA THR A 64 4.32 10.83 10.44
C THR A 64 5.72 10.77 9.86
N LEU A 65 5.94 9.96 8.82
CA LEU A 65 7.26 9.82 8.20
C LEU A 65 7.63 11.09 7.42
N THR A 66 8.84 11.56 7.68
CA THR A 66 9.44 12.69 7.00
C THR A 66 9.90 12.31 5.59
N GLN A 67 10.12 13.32 4.75
CA GLN A 67 10.69 13.10 3.41
C GLN A 67 12.04 12.36 3.48
N GLN A 68 12.92 12.76 4.40
CA GLN A 68 14.25 12.15 4.56
C GLN A 68 14.17 10.68 4.94
N GLU A 69 13.24 10.30 5.84
CA GLU A 69 13.04 8.90 6.21
C GLU A 69 12.51 8.08 5.02
N LEU A 70 11.59 8.63 4.24
CA LEU A 70 11.04 7.95 3.06
C LEU A 70 12.10 7.77 1.95
N GLU A 71 12.94 8.78 1.73
CA GLU A 71 14.09 8.69 0.82
C GLU A 71 15.11 7.66 1.31
N TYR A 72 15.38 7.65 2.62
CA TYR A 72 16.24 6.63 3.23
C TYR A 72 15.67 5.22 3.00
N PHE A 73 14.36 5.02 3.22
CA PHE A 73 13.73 3.73 2.98
C PHE A 73 13.74 3.33 1.51
N ALA A 74 13.54 4.27 0.59
CA ALA A 74 13.59 4.00 -0.84
C ALA A 74 14.97 3.53 -1.30
N LEU A 75 16.04 3.98 -0.64
CA LEU A 75 17.42 3.61 -0.94
C LEU A 75 17.88 2.32 -0.24
N HIS A 76 17.53 2.16 1.03
CA HIS A 76 18.15 1.14 1.89
C HIS A 76 17.24 -0.06 2.15
N VAL A 77 15.92 0.10 2.04
CA VAL A 77 14.96 -0.96 2.37
C VAL A 77 14.43 -1.61 1.09
N PRO A 78 14.33 -2.95 1.02
CA PRO A 78 13.73 -3.62 -0.12
C PRO A 78 12.31 -3.11 -0.41
N THR A 79 12.07 -2.71 -1.66
CA THR A 79 10.75 -2.23 -2.12
C THR A 79 9.64 -3.26 -1.98
N GLU A 80 9.98 -4.56 -2.02
CA GLU A 80 9.05 -5.68 -1.80
C GLU A 80 8.35 -5.65 -0.44
N SER A 81 9.04 -5.22 0.61
CA SER A 81 8.44 -5.12 1.96
C SER A 81 7.33 -4.06 1.97
N TRP A 82 7.57 -2.93 1.29
CA TRP A 82 6.62 -1.84 1.16
C TRP A 82 5.44 -2.21 0.25
N LYS A 83 5.67 -2.96 -0.84
CA LYS A 83 4.59 -3.50 -1.68
C LYS A 83 3.65 -4.40 -0.88
N LYS A 84 4.20 -5.37 -0.15
CA LYS A 84 3.41 -6.29 0.69
C LYS A 84 2.60 -5.54 1.74
N LEU A 85 3.21 -4.55 2.40
CA LEU A 85 2.53 -3.73 3.38
C LEU A 85 1.40 -2.91 2.74
N ALA A 86 1.63 -2.35 1.54
CA ALA A 86 0.63 -1.63 0.77
C ALA A 86 -0.54 -2.51 0.35
N ASP A 87 -0.29 -3.75 -0.05
CA ASP A 87 -1.35 -4.72 -0.42
C ASP A 87 -2.22 -5.12 0.79
N ILE A 88 -1.64 -5.13 1.99
CA ILE A 88 -2.37 -5.42 3.23
C ILE A 88 -3.19 -4.21 3.67
N VAL A 89 -2.54 -3.04 3.76
CA VAL A 89 -3.09 -1.84 4.39
C VAL A 89 -3.87 -0.96 3.41
N HIS A 90 -3.69 -1.18 2.11
CA HIS A 90 -4.28 -0.41 1.02
C HIS A 90 -3.90 1.07 1.13
N PHE A 91 -2.60 1.35 1.12
CA PHE A 91 -2.09 2.72 1.17
C PHE A 91 -2.55 3.52 -0.06
N HIS A 92 -2.79 4.80 0.17
CA HIS A 92 -3.01 5.79 -0.88
C HIS A 92 -1.78 6.69 -0.99
N PRO A 93 -1.12 6.78 -2.17
CA PRO A 93 0.18 7.45 -2.31
C PRO A 93 0.17 8.89 -1.81
N ILE A 94 -0.81 9.69 -2.23
CA ILE A 94 -0.89 11.12 -1.87
C ILE A 94 -1.33 11.35 -0.41
N LYS A 95 -2.13 10.44 0.16
CA LYS A 95 -2.78 10.67 1.46
C LYS A 95 -1.96 10.07 2.61
N ASP A 96 -1.36 8.92 2.37
CA ASP A 96 -0.59 8.19 3.37
C ASP A 96 0.91 8.51 3.29
N PHE A 97 1.40 9.02 2.15
CA PHE A 97 2.76 9.52 1.95
C PHE A 97 2.77 10.96 1.41
N PRO A 98 2.20 11.94 2.15
CA PRO A 98 2.07 13.32 1.66
C PRO A 98 3.42 13.99 1.41
N SER A 99 4.43 13.66 2.21
CA SER A 99 5.80 14.19 2.10
C SER A 99 6.54 13.68 0.87
N LEU A 100 6.14 12.54 0.31
CA LEU A 100 6.79 11.92 -0.84
C LEU A 100 5.80 11.10 -1.70
N PRO A 101 4.92 11.76 -2.48
CA PRO A 101 3.84 11.07 -3.17
C PRO A 101 4.30 10.01 -4.19
N TRP A 102 5.52 10.14 -4.70
CA TRP A 102 6.12 9.19 -5.64
C TRP A 102 6.71 7.94 -4.96
N PHE A 103 6.86 7.91 -3.64
CA PHE A 103 7.47 6.80 -2.90
C PHE A 103 6.77 5.47 -3.17
N LEU A 104 5.44 5.43 -3.04
CA LEU A 104 4.68 4.21 -3.23
C LEU A 104 4.68 3.74 -4.70
N PRO A 105 4.43 4.61 -5.71
CA PRO A 105 4.65 4.26 -7.12
C PRO A 105 6.05 3.72 -7.42
N PHE A 106 7.08 4.33 -6.82
CA PHE A 106 8.46 3.86 -6.92
C PHE A 106 8.62 2.45 -6.37
N CYS A 107 8.04 2.14 -5.21
CA CYS A 107 8.06 0.77 -4.69
C CYS A 107 7.45 -0.21 -5.69
N PHE A 108 6.40 0.17 -6.44
CA PHE A 108 5.78 -0.66 -7.48
C PHE A 108 6.50 -0.66 -8.84
N GLY A 109 7.65 0.02 -8.96
CA GLY A 109 8.47 0.01 -10.17
C GLY A 109 8.16 1.13 -11.16
N THR A 110 7.38 2.14 -10.77
CA THR A 110 7.27 3.37 -11.56
C THR A 110 8.58 4.16 -11.45
N SER A 111 9.10 4.68 -12.56
CA SER A 111 10.30 5.52 -12.55
C SER A 111 10.12 6.71 -11.62
N THR A 112 11.13 7.00 -10.81
CA THR A 112 11.19 8.22 -9.98
C THR A 112 11.19 9.46 -10.87
N LEU A 113 10.75 10.61 -10.33
CA LEU A 113 11.04 11.89 -10.97
C LEU A 113 12.57 12.06 -11.05
N ASP A 114 13.08 12.46 -12.22
CA ASP A 114 14.50 12.44 -12.63
C ASP A 114 15.45 13.25 -11.71
N GLU A 115 14.96 14.08 -10.80
CA GLU A 115 15.79 14.91 -9.93
C GLU A 115 15.89 14.45 -8.47
N SER A 116 15.21 13.37 -8.09
CA SER A 116 15.24 12.91 -6.69
C SER A 116 16.62 12.34 -6.30
N ILE A 117 16.99 12.49 -5.02
CA ILE A 117 18.21 11.89 -4.43
C ILE A 117 18.27 10.39 -4.70
N VAL A 118 17.11 9.72 -4.71
CA VAL A 118 16.99 8.29 -4.96
C VAL A 118 17.37 7.92 -6.40
N SER A 119 17.03 8.76 -7.38
CA SER A 119 17.45 8.58 -8.78
C SER A 119 18.95 8.74 -8.92
N ARG A 120 19.51 9.83 -8.36
CA ARG A 120 20.95 10.11 -8.40
C ARG A 120 21.80 9.06 -7.69
N CYS A 121 21.29 8.49 -6.60
CA CYS A 121 21.96 7.44 -5.85
C CYS A 121 21.85 6.05 -6.52
N ARG A 122 20.95 5.85 -7.48
CA ARG A 122 20.82 4.57 -8.21
C ARG A 122 21.84 4.43 -9.34
N ASP A 123 22.23 5.55 -9.95
CA ASP A 123 23.28 5.63 -10.98
C ASP A 123 24.69 5.78 -10.38
N LEU A 124 24.90 5.26 -9.17
CA LEU A 124 26.17 5.36 -8.44
C LEU A 124 27.27 4.60 -9.20
N THR A 125 28.21 5.33 -9.82
CA THR A 125 29.44 4.80 -10.39
C THR A 125 30.65 5.13 -9.50
N LYS A 126 31.74 4.36 -9.62
CA LYS A 126 32.98 4.57 -8.84
C LYS A 126 33.53 6.00 -8.92
N GLU A 127 33.25 6.68 -10.01
CA GLU A 127 33.71 8.05 -10.30
C GLU A 127 32.84 9.12 -9.63
N ASN A 128 31.54 8.87 -9.46
CA ASN A 128 30.58 9.85 -8.92
C ASN A 128 30.37 9.75 -7.40
N ILE A 129 30.79 8.64 -6.78
CA ILE A 129 30.63 8.37 -5.35
C ILE A 129 31.23 9.46 -4.46
N ASN A 130 32.43 9.97 -4.79
CA ASN A 130 33.12 10.97 -3.96
C ASN A 130 32.43 12.34 -3.95
N ASN A 131 31.68 12.67 -5.01
CA ASN A 131 30.92 13.92 -5.08
C ASN A 131 29.59 13.79 -4.31
N LEU A 132 28.91 12.65 -4.44
CA LEU A 132 27.66 12.37 -3.72
C LEU A 132 27.84 12.24 -2.20
N ILE A 133 28.94 11.64 -1.74
CA ILE A 133 29.25 11.53 -0.30
C ILE A 133 29.49 12.90 0.35
N LYS A 134 30.02 13.87 -0.39
CA LYS A 134 30.23 15.24 0.12
C LYS A 134 28.92 16.02 0.25
N GLU A 135 27.94 15.72 -0.59
CA GLU A 135 26.68 16.45 -0.68
C GLU A 135 25.59 15.85 0.22
N PHE A 136 25.60 14.53 0.44
CA PHE A 136 24.65 13.82 1.29
C PHE A 136 25.36 13.00 2.37
N LYS A 137 24.96 13.16 3.64
CA LYS A 137 25.36 12.28 4.75
C LYS A 137 24.71 10.91 4.57
N ILE A 138 25.24 10.09 3.67
CA ILE A 138 24.76 8.73 3.43
C ILE A 138 25.25 7.84 4.58
N SER A 139 24.34 7.12 5.22
CA SER A 139 24.66 6.25 6.36
C SER A 139 25.27 4.93 5.87
N TYR A 140 26.54 4.67 6.23
CA TYR A 140 27.43 3.62 5.69
C TYR A 140 27.06 2.16 6.02
N SER A 141 25.79 1.86 6.27
CA SER A 141 25.30 0.56 6.79
C SER A 141 25.63 -0.67 5.91
N HIS A 142 26.06 -0.47 4.65
CA HIS A 142 26.30 -1.55 3.69
C HIS A 142 27.63 -1.45 2.92
N LEU A 143 28.60 -0.65 3.37
CA LEU A 143 29.96 -0.81 2.86
C LEU A 143 30.53 -2.14 3.37
N LYS A 144 30.55 -3.15 2.50
CA LYS A 144 31.40 -4.34 2.64
C LYS A 144 32.64 -4.17 1.79
#